data_AF-A0A838LZG9-F1
#
_entry.id   AF-A0A838LZG9-F1
#
_cell.length_a   1.000
_cell.length_b   1.000
_cell.length_c   1.000
_cell.angle_alpha   90.00
_cell.angle_beta   90.00
_cell.angle_gamma   90.00
#
_symmetry.space_group_name_H-M   'P 1'
#
loop_
_entity.id
_entity.type
_entity.pdbx_description
1 polymer ?
#
loop_
_entity_poly.entity_id
_entity_poly.type
_entity_poly.pdbx_seq_one_letter_code
_entity_poly.pdbx_strand_id
1 'polypeptide(L)'
;MTMFFAILFYLAFAIFIAGVAYKIYDYARTPAPLSIPTTPAPITKGGVAFRMFREVLFFESLFKGNLWIWLFGWLFHMALFLVLIRHLRYFTEPVWGWVAFLQPFGMYAGFAMAAGLAGLWGRRFLVERIRYISTPSDHLMLALLLLIALSGLGIKFLMHTDIIAVKVFFLGLMMFDIQPLPSHIGLYVHLLLVALLMIIFPFSKLLHAPGVFFSPTRNQTDNPREVRHLAPWAAQIEKN
;
A
#
# COMPACT_ATOMS: atom_id res chain seq x y z
N MET A 1 -10.73 27.01 2.82
CA MET A 1 -10.33 25.70 2.24
C MET A 1 -8.86 25.39 2.49
N THR A 2 -7.93 26.30 2.22
CA THR A 2 -6.48 26.11 2.50
C THR A 2 -6.19 25.62 3.93
N MET A 3 -6.56 26.38 4.95
CA MET A 3 -6.29 26.00 6.35
C MET A 3 -6.91 24.66 6.75
N PHE A 4 -8.13 24.39 6.28
CA PHE A 4 -8.81 23.11 6.52
C PHE A 4 -7.98 21.94 5.98
N PHE A 5 -7.55 22.00 4.71
CA PHE A 5 -6.73 20.94 4.13
C PHE A 5 -5.33 20.85 4.74
N ALA A 6 -4.71 21.99 5.09
CA ALA A 6 -3.42 21.99 5.76
C ALA A 6 -3.48 21.22 7.10
N ILE A 7 -4.44 21.57 7.97
CA ILE A 7 -4.65 20.89 9.26
C ILE A 7 -5.00 19.42 9.04
N LEU A 8 -5.90 19.13 8.09
CA LEU A 8 -6.31 17.77 7.77
C LEU A 8 -5.11 16.90 7.35
N PHE A 9 -4.23 17.39 6.48
CA PHE A 9 -3.07 16.63 6.02
C PHE A 9 -2.01 16.46 7.11
N TYR A 10 -1.78 17.46 7.98
CA TYR A 10 -0.90 17.28 9.14
C TYR A 10 -1.43 16.18 10.07
N LEU A 11 -2.72 16.22 10.41
CA LEU A 11 -3.35 15.20 11.25
C LEU A 11 -3.35 13.82 10.59
N ALA A 12 -3.72 13.75 9.30
CA ALA A 12 -3.72 12.50 8.55
C ALA A 12 -2.31 11.90 8.44
N PHE A 13 -1.28 12.72 8.22
CA PHE A 13 0.11 12.28 8.19
C PHE A 13 0.57 11.76 9.56
N ALA A 14 0.28 12.48 10.64
CA ALA A 14 0.62 12.04 11.99
C ALA A 14 -0.04 10.70 12.35
N ILE A 15 -1.35 10.55 12.08
CA ILE A 15 -2.09 9.29 12.30
C ILE A 15 -1.49 8.15 11.46
N PHE A 16 -1.25 8.40 10.18
CA PHE A 16 -0.71 7.40 9.27
C PHE A 16 0.66 6.90 9.74
N ILE A 17 1.60 7.81 9.99
CA ILE A 17 2.98 7.46 10.37
C ILE A 17 3.01 6.81 11.75
N ALA A 18 2.37 7.40 12.76
CA ALA A 18 2.36 6.84 14.11
C ALA A 18 1.64 5.48 14.15
N GLY A 19 0.50 5.35 13.45
CA GLY A 19 -0.27 4.11 13.39
C GLY A 19 0.48 2.99 12.67
N VAL A 20 1.10 3.28 11.53
CA VAL A 20 1.91 2.28 10.80
C VAL A 20 3.15 1.90 11.60
N ALA A 21 3.87 2.87 12.19
CA ALA A 21 5.03 2.60 13.04
C ALA A 21 4.67 1.72 14.24
N TYR A 22 3.54 2.02 14.91
CA TYR A 22 3.03 1.21 16.01
C TYR A 22 2.73 -0.23 15.57
N LYS A 23 2.08 -0.42 14.40
CA LYS A 23 1.79 -1.75 13.86
C LYS A 23 3.04 -2.53 13.47
N ILE A 24 4.05 -1.87 12.88
CA ILE A 24 5.35 -2.48 12.60
C ILE A 24 6.03 -2.92 13.90
N TYR A 25 6.05 -2.06 14.92
CA TYR A 25 6.60 -2.40 16.23
C TYR A 25 5.88 -3.59 16.87
N ASP A 26 4.55 -3.61 16.81
CA ASP A 26 3.72 -4.70 17.33
C ASP A 26 4.00 -6.02 16.59
N TYR A 27 4.11 -5.99 15.26
CA TYR A 27 4.47 -7.16 14.47
C TYR A 27 5.89 -7.66 14.76
N ALA A 28 6.86 -6.75 14.90
CA ALA A 28 8.25 -7.11 15.18
C ALA A 28 8.44 -7.75 16.56
N ARG A 29 7.65 -7.35 17.57
CA ARG A 29 7.73 -7.89 18.93
C ARG A 29 6.84 -9.11 19.16
N THR A 30 5.90 -9.40 18.26
CA THR A 30 4.98 -10.54 18.40
C THR A 30 5.78 -11.83 18.31
N PRO A 31 5.78 -12.69 19.35
CA PRO A 31 6.52 -13.95 19.31
C PRO A 31 5.99 -14.90 18.24
N ALA A 32 6.90 -15.49 17.46
CA ALA A 32 6.61 -16.59 16.54
C ALA A 32 7.29 -17.87 17.07
N PRO A 33 6.70 -18.55 18.06
CA PRO A 33 7.37 -19.66 18.76
C PRO A 33 7.54 -20.92 17.92
N LEU A 34 6.80 -21.04 16.81
CA LEU A 34 6.83 -22.19 15.93
C LEU A 34 7.47 -21.81 14.59
N SER A 35 8.29 -22.72 14.05
CA SER A 35 8.71 -22.68 12.66
C SER A 35 7.63 -23.32 11.81
N ILE A 36 6.90 -22.50 11.06
CA ILE A 36 5.75 -22.89 10.22
C ILE A 36 5.87 -22.38 8.78
N PRO A 37 7.03 -22.52 8.11
CA PRO A 37 7.15 -22.10 6.71
C PRO A 37 6.21 -22.94 5.82
N THR A 38 5.60 -22.32 4.81
CA THR A 38 4.82 -23.07 3.81
C THR A 38 5.78 -23.83 2.89
N THR A 39 5.78 -25.16 2.99
CA THR A 39 6.68 -26.04 2.24
C THR A 39 6.22 -26.21 0.78
N PRO A 40 7.14 -26.47 -0.17
CA PRO A 40 8.60 -26.43 -0.01
C PRO A 40 9.09 -24.98 0.16
N ALA A 41 9.86 -24.71 1.22
CA ALA A 41 10.43 -23.39 1.48
C ALA A 41 11.96 -23.43 1.46
N PRO A 42 12.64 -22.29 1.26
CA PRO A 42 14.09 -22.26 1.21
C PRO A 42 14.73 -22.61 2.56
N ILE A 43 15.78 -23.43 2.52
CA ILE A 43 16.53 -23.86 3.72
C ILE A 43 17.53 -22.81 4.22
N THR A 44 17.82 -21.77 3.42
CA THR A 44 18.78 -20.70 3.76
C THR A 44 18.10 -19.34 3.87
N LYS A 45 18.67 -18.45 4.70
CA LYS A 45 18.19 -17.06 4.85
C LYS A 45 18.19 -16.29 3.52
N GLY A 46 19.23 -16.49 2.70
CA GLY A 46 19.30 -15.89 1.36
C GLY A 46 18.21 -16.39 0.43
N GLY A 47 17.89 -17.69 0.49
CA GLY A 47 16.77 -18.25 -0.25
C GLY A 47 15.42 -17.68 0.18
N VAL A 48 15.21 -17.48 1.48
CA VAL A 48 13.99 -16.82 2.02
C VAL A 48 13.89 -15.37 1.54
N ALA A 49 14.98 -14.61 1.58
CA ALA A 49 15.01 -13.24 1.06
C ALA A 49 14.63 -13.19 -0.42
N PHE A 50 15.16 -14.13 -1.24
CA PHE A 50 14.82 -14.23 -2.66
C PHE A 50 13.35 -14.63 -2.89
N ARG A 51 12.81 -15.56 -2.10
CA ARG A 51 11.37 -15.90 -2.12
C ARG A 51 10.52 -14.67 -1.80
N MET A 52 10.86 -13.95 -0.74
CA MET A 52 10.15 -12.74 -0.32
C MET A 52 10.19 -11.66 -1.40
N PHE A 53 11.35 -11.46 -2.03
CA PHE A 53 11.49 -10.55 -3.16
C PHE A 53 10.51 -10.89 -4.30
N ARG A 54 10.46 -12.16 -4.72
CA ARG A 54 9.55 -12.61 -5.79
C ARG A 54 8.09 -12.51 -5.39
N GLU A 55 7.78 -12.79 -4.13
CA GLU A 55 6.43 -12.67 -3.61
C GLU A 55 5.96 -11.22 -3.49
N VAL A 56 6.84 -10.26 -3.19
CA VAL A 56 6.48 -8.83 -3.11
C VAL A 56 6.40 -8.19 -4.49
N LEU A 57 7.35 -8.49 -5.39
CA LEU A 57 7.44 -7.84 -6.69
C LEU A 57 6.52 -8.47 -7.75
N PHE A 58 6.41 -9.80 -7.74
CA PHE A 58 5.69 -10.55 -8.78
C PHE A 58 4.47 -11.30 -8.28
N PHE A 59 4.17 -11.29 -6.98
CA PHE A 59 3.08 -12.08 -6.39
C PHE A 59 3.14 -13.55 -6.84
N GLU A 60 4.32 -14.16 -6.80
CA GLU A 60 4.58 -15.49 -7.39
C GLU A 60 3.59 -16.56 -6.93
N SER A 61 3.24 -16.60 -5.64
CA SER A 61 2.28 -17.58 -5.12
C SER A 61 0.90 -17.40 -5.76
N LEU A 62 0.50 -16.15 -5.98
CA LEU A 62 -0.77 -15.81 -6.61
C LEU A 62 -0.76 -16.12 -8.11
N PHE A 63 0.37 -15.88 -8.79
CA PHE A 63 0.57 -16.25 -10.20
C PHE A 63 0.33 -17.75 -10.42
N LYS A 64 0.90 -18.57 -9.53
CA LYS A 64 0.74 -20.03 -9.56
C LYS A 64 -0.65 -20.50 -9.16
N GLY A 65 -1.32 -19.80 -8.24
CA GLY A 65 -2.61 -20.22 -7.69
C GLY A 65 -3.83 -19.77 -8.50
N ASN A 66 -3.84 -18.54 -9.01
CA ASN A 66 -4.95 -18.00 -9.79
C ASN A 66 -4.51 -16.82 -10.66
N LEU A 67 -4.39 -17.08 -11.97
CA LEU A 67 -3.89 -16.10 -12.93
C LEU A 67 -4.78 -14.85 -13.06
N TRP A 68 -6.10 -14.99 -12.91
CA TRP A 68 -7.02 -13.85 -13.00
C TRP A 68 -6.86 -12.90 -11.81
N ILE A 69 -6.75 -13.45 -10.61
CA ILE A 69 -6.53 -12.65 -9.40
C ILE A 69 -5.14 -12.03 -9.46
N TRP A 70 -4.14 -12.78 -9.92
CA TRP A 70 -2.81 -12.27 -10.15
C TRP A 70 -2.80 -11.11 -11.12
N LEU A 71 -3.46 -11.24 -12.28
CA LEU A 71 -3.48 -10.20 -13.32
C LEU A 71 -4.03 -8.88 -12.77
N PHE A 72 -5.25 -8.90 -12.20
CA PHE A 72 -5.85 -7.67 -11.67
C PHE A 72 -5.14 -7.15 -10.42
N GLY A 73 -4.64 -8.05 -9.56
CA GLY A 73 -3.87 -7.71 -8.37
C GLY A 73 -2.55 -7.02 -8.72
N TRP A 74 -1.77 -7.63 -9.60
CA TRP A 74 -0.47 -7.12 -10.04
C TRP A 74 -0.62 -5.83 -10.84
N LEU A 75 -1.58 -5.78 -11.79
CA LEU A 75 -1.90 -4.56 -12.55
C LEU A 75 -2.22 -3.40 -11.61
N PHE A 76 -3.08 -3.62 -10.61
CA PHE A 76 -3.42 -2.60 -9.62
C PHE A 76 -2.19 -2.12 -8.84
N HIS A 77 -1.37 -3.03 -8.29
CA HIS A 77 -0.25 -2.64 -7.43
C HIS A 77 0.89 -1.96 -8.20
N MET A 78 1.22 -2.43 -9.40
CA MET A 78 2.26 -1.80 -10.23
C MET A 78 1.80 -0.43 -10.71
N ALA A 79 0.53 -0.30 -11.08
CA ALA A 79 -0.05 0.98 -11.43
C ALA A 79 -0.07 1.94 -10.23
N LEU A 80 -0.43 1.47 -9.04
CA LEU A 80 -0.37 2.23 -7.80
C LEU A 80 1.05 2.72 -7.53
N PHE A 81 2.08 1.87 -7.68
CA PHE A 81 3.47 2.26 -7.51
C PHE A 81 3.89 3.38 -8.46
N LEU A 82 3.56 3.27 -9.75
CA LEU A 82 3.83 4.33 -10.74
C LEU A 82 3.06 5.62 -10.45
N VAL A 83 1.82 5.51 -9.99
CA VAL A 83 1.02 6.67 -9.56
C VAL A 83 1.67 7.34 -8.34
N LEU A 84 2.13 6.58 -7.35
CA LEU A 84 2.84 7.13 -6.19
C LEU A 84 4.15 7.82 -6.59
N ILE A 85 4.96 7.22 -7.47
CA ILE A 85 6.14 7.88 -8.04
C ILE A 85 5.76 9.19 -8.72
N ARG A 86 4.68 9.20 -9.51
CA ARG A 86 4.20 10.42 -10.16
C ARG A 86 3.85 11.50 -9.15
N HIS A 87 3.27 11.13 -8.01
CA HIS A 87 2.91 12.06 -6.93
C HIS A 87 4.13 12.64 -6.21
N LEU A 88 5.28 11.96 -6.19
CA LEU A 88 6.52 12.49 -5.58
C LEU A 88 6.92 13.85 -6.15
N ARG A 89 6.56 14.18 -7.39
CA ARG A 89 6.84 15.50 -7.98
C ARG A 89 6.30 16.67 -7.16
N TYR A 90 5.24 16.46 -6.38
CA TYR A 90 4.62 17.50 -5.54
C TYR A 90 5.39 17.73 -4.24
N PHE A 91 6.38 16.88 -3.92
CA PHE A 91 7.14 16.90 -2.67
C PHE A 91 8.65 17.14 -2.91
N THR A 92 9.07 17.40 -4.15
CA THR A 92 10.48 17.60 -4.51
C THR A 92 10.66 18.81 -5.45
N GLU A 93 11.58 19.71 -5.13
CA GLU A 93 11.98 20.85 -5.96
C GLU A 93 13.52 21.02 -5.91
N PRO A 94 14.25 20.86 -7.03
CA PRO A 94 13.78 20.43 -8.35
C PRO A 94 13.24 18.98 -8.34
N VAL A 95 12.37 18.66 -9.30
CA VAL A 95 11.89 17.27 -9.47
C VAL A 95 13.08 16.39 -9.84
N TRP A 96 13.28 15.30 -9.10
CA TRP A 96 14.38 14.37 -9.36
C TRP A 96 14.30 13.80 -10.79
N GLY A 97 15.44 13.70 -11.48
CA GLY A 97 15.48 13.32 -12.90
C GLY A 97 14.79 11.98 -13.22
N TRP A 98 14.94 10.98 -12.34
CA TRP A 98 14.28 9.68 -12.51
C TRP A 98 12.75 9.76 -12.28
N VAL A 99 12.29 10.64 -11.37
CA VAL A 99 10.85 10.89 -11.17
C VAL A 99 10.27 11.57 -12.41
N ALA A 100 10.99 12.55 -12.97
CA ALA A 100 10.59 13.25 -14.19
C ALA A 100 10.47 12.28 -15.39
N PHE A 101 11.46 11.38 -15.56
CA PHE A 101 11.43 10.33 -16.58
C PHE A 101 10.20 9.42 -16.46
N LEU A 102 9.78 9.08 -15.22
CA LEU A 102 8.65 8.18 -14.98
C LEU A 102 7.26 8.86 -15.02
N GLN A 103 7.19 10.19 -15.11
CA GLN A 103 5.91 10.94 -15.12
C GLN A 103 4.91 10.47 -16.18
N PRO A 104 5.30 10.23 -17.46
CA PRO A 104 4.35 9.82 -18.50
C PRO A 104 3.74 8.45 -18.21
N PHE A 105 4.54 7.51 -17.71
CA PHE A 105 4.07 6.16 -17.34
C PHE A 105 3.08 6.23 -16.18
N GLY A 106 3.38 7.02 -15.15
CA GLY A 106 2.46 7.26 -14.04
C GLY A 106 1.16 7.96 -14.44
N MET A 107 1.11 8.63 -15.59
CA MET A 107 -0.11 9.22 -16.12
C MET A 107 -1.11 8.17 -16.58
N TYR A 108 -0.66 7.28 -17.46
CA TYR A 108 -1.49 6.20 -18.00
C TYR A 108 -1.71 5.08 -16.97
N ALA A 109 -0.80 4.92 -16.01
CA ALA A 109 -0.97 4.01 -14.89
C ALA A 109 -2.26 4.29 -14.09
N GLY A 110 -2.75 5.53 -14.04
CA GLY A 110 -4.04 5.82 -13.39
C GLY A 110 -5.21 5.01 -13.99
N PHE A 111 -5.25 4.81 -15.31
CA PHE A 111 -6.26 3.98 -15.97
C PHE A 111 -6.07 2.50 -15.64
N ALA A 112 -4.82 2.02 -15.66
CA ALA A 112 -4.51 0.64 -15.27
C ALA A 112 -4.89 0.36 -13.80
N MET A 113 -4.65 1.31 -12.90
CA MET A 113 -5.05 1.22 -11.49
C MET A 113 -6.57 1.12 -11.36
N ALA A 114 -7.32 1.98 -12.05
CA ALA A 114 -8.78 1.94 -12.04
C ALA A 114 -9.32 0.61 -12.63
N ALA A 115 -8.76 0.13 -13.74
CA ALA A 115 -9.14 -1.14 -14.34
C ALA A 115 -8.85 -2.34 -13.43
N GLY A 116 -7.67 -2.38 -12.80
CA GLY A 116 -7.29 -3.41 -11.82
C GLY A 116 -8.25 -3.44 -10.62
N LEU A 117 -8.54 -2.27 -10.05
CA LEU A 117 -9.50 -2.12 -8.94
C LEU A 117 -10.92 -2.54 -9.35
N ALA A 118 -11.39 -2.12 -10.52
CA ALA A 118 -12.71 -2.49 -11.03
C ALA A 118 -12.82 -4.01 -11.25
N GLY A 119 -11.78 -4.65 -11.79
CA GLY A 119 -11.73 -6.10 -11.95
C GLY A 119 -11.76 -6.85 -10.61
N LEU A 120 -10.95 -6.40 -9.63
CA LEU A 120 -10.93 -6.98 -8.27
C LEU A 120 -12.27 -6.77 -7.54
N TRP A 121 -12.89 -5.61 -7.70
CA TRP A 121 -14.17 -5.30 -7.07
C TRP A 121 -15.31 -6.08 -7.73
N GLY A 122 -15.34 -6.13 -9.06
CA GLY A 122 -16.25 -6.96 -9.85
C GLY A 122 -16.18 -8.42 -9.43
N ARG A 123 -14.98 -8.98 -9.20
CA ARG A 123 -14.81 -10.36 -8.69
C ARG A 123 -15.57 -10.61 -7.38
N ARG A 124 -15.67 -9.62 -6.50
CA ARG A 124 -16.40 -9.75 -5.22
C ARG A 124 -17.91 -9.80 -5.40
N PHE A 125 -18.41 -9.27 -6.51
CA PHE A 125 -19.83 -9.36 -6.86
C PHE A 125 -20.14 -10.53 -7.76
N LEU A 126 -19.23 -10.97 -8.64
CA LEU A 126 -19.53 -11.93 -9.70
C LEU A 126 -19.21 -13.38 -9.28
N VAL A 127 -18.22 -13.59 -8.41
CA VAL A 127 -17.80 -14.94 -7.99
C VAL A 127 -18.45 -15.29 -6.65
N GLU A 128 -19.36 -16.28 -6.64
CA GLU A 128 -20.16 -16.66 -5.48
C GLU A 128 -19.32 -16.94 -4.22
N ARG A 129 -18.27 -17.76 -4.35
CA ARG A 129 -17.35 -18.07 -3.24
C ARG A 129 -16.73 -16.82 -2.63
N ILE A 130 -16.38 -15.84 -3.46
CA ILE A 130 -15.74 -14.59 -2.99
C ILE A 130 -16.81 -13.66 -2.39
N ARG A 131 -18.00 -13.60 -2.99
CA ARG A 131 -19.13 -12.83 -2.47
C ARG A 131 -19.51 -13.30 -1.07
N TYR A 132 -19.57 -14.62 -0.87
CA TYR A 132 -19.91 -15.24 0.42
C TYR A 132 -18.94 -14.86 1.56
N ILE A 133 -17.64 -14.78 1.27
CA ILE A 133 -16.61 -14.42 2.27
C ILE A 133 -16.29 -12.92 2.33
N SER A 134 -16.92 -12.08 1.50
CA SER A 134 -16.60 -10.65 1.43
C SER A 134 -17.31 -9.89 2.55
N THR A 135 -16.56 -9.03 3.23
CA THR A 135 -17.07 -8.15 4.29
C THR A 135 -17.29 -6.73 3.75
N PRO A 136 -18.12 -5.88 4.39
CA PRO A 136 -18.30 -4.49 3.96
C PRO A 136 -17.00 -3.71 3.82
N SER A 137 -16.03 -3.94 4.71
CA SER A 137 -14.70 -3.35 4.66
C SER A 137 -13.97 -3.65 3.33
N ASP A 138 -14.15 -4.85 2.77
CA ASP A 138 -13.52 -5.22 1.49
C ASP A 138 -14.05 -4.38 0.31
N HIS A 139 -15.35 -4.10 0.30
CA HIS A 139 -15.97 -3.27 -0.74
C HIS A 139 -15.61 -1.81 -0.55
N LEU A 140 -15.65 -1.30 0.68
CA LEU A 140 -15.35 0.10 0.99
C LEU A 140 -13.90 0.47 0.66
N MET A 141 -12.93 -0.42 0.87
CA MET A 141 -11.52 -0.10 0.57
C MET A 141 -11.26 -0.04 -0.93
N LEU A 142 -11.86 -0.97 -1.69
CA LEU A 142 -11.77 -0.95 -3.15
C LEU A 142 -12.50 0.26 -3.72
N ALA A 143 -13.68 0.61 -3.20
CA ALA A 143 -14.40 1.79 -3.60
C ALA A 143 -13.62 3.08 -3.32
N LEU A 144 -13.03 3.22 -2.12
CA LEU A 144 -12.20 4.38 -1.76
C LEU A 144 -11.02 4.54 -2.74
N LEU A 145 -10.25 3.48 -2.97
CA LEU A 145 -9.10 3.53 -3.89
C LEU A 145 -9.54 3.80 -5.33
N LEU A 146 -10.68 3.26 -5.77
CA LEU A 146 -11.21 3.50 -7.10
C LEU A 146 -11.67 4.96 -7.25
N LEU A 147 -12.34 5.52 -6.25
CA LEU A 147 -12.72 6.93 -6.23
C LEU A 147 -11.49 7.87 -6.24
N ILE A 148 -10.41 7.51 -5.53
CA ILE A 148 -9.14 8.24 -5.60
C ILE A 148 -8.57 8.20 -7.02
N ALA A 149 -8.53 7.02 -7.65
CA ALA A 149 -8.03 6.87 -9.02
C ALA A 149 -8.88 7.67 -10.03
N LEU A 150 -10.20 7.56 -9.96
CA LEU A 150 -11.14 8.24 -10.85
C LEU A 150 -11.11 9.76 -10.67
N SER A 151 -11.08 10.26 -9.43
CA SER A 151 -10.95 11.70 -9.16
C SER A 151 -9.60 12.25 -9.65
N GLY A 152 -8.51 11.50 -9.47
CA GLY A 152 -7.18 11.90 -9.96
C GLY A 152 -7.10 11.94 -11.49
N LEU A 153 -7.72 10.96 -12.18
CA LEU A 153 -7.86 10.97 -13.63
C LEU A 153 -8.75 12.14 -14.10
N GLY A 154 -9.87 12.38 -13.42
CA GLY A 154 -10.77 13.49 -13.72
C GLY A 154 -10.08 14.86 -13.61
N ILE A 155 -9.29 15.07 -12.56
CA ILE A 155 -8.48 16.29 -12.41
C ILE A 155 -7.51 16.45 -13.59
N LYS A 156 -6.84 15.37 -14.00
CA LYS A 156 -5.83 15.44 -15.06
C LYS A 156 -6.41 15.62 -16.46
N PHE A 157 -7.51 14.94 -16.79
CA PHE A 157 -8.02 14.84 -18.16
C PHE A 157 -9.28 15.66 -18.44
N LEU A 158 -10.03 16.04 -17.41
CA LEU A 158 -11.31 16.75 -17.57
C LEU A 158 -11.24 18.16 -16.98
N MET A 159 -10.69 18.29 -15.77
CA MET A 159 -10.85 19.52 -14.98
C MET A 159 -9.65 20.48 -15.02
N HIS A 160 -8.44 19.99 -15.32
CA HIS A 160 -7.23 20.80 -15.56
C HIS A 160 -6.90 21.83 -14.46
N THR A 161 -6.88 21.40 -13.20
CA THR A 161 -6.51 22.26 -12.05
C THR A 161 -5.07 22.78 -12.14
N ASP A 162 -4.79 23.94 -11.53
CA ASP A 162 -3.44 24.49 -11.39
C ASP A 162 -2.55 23.57 -10.54
N ILE A 163 -1.77 22.76 -11.24
CA ILE A 163 -0.85 21.80 -10.64
C ILE A 163 0.39 22.43 -10.00
N ILE A 164 0.75 23.66 -10.39
CA ILE A 164 1.90 24.38 -9.82
C ILE A 164 1.50 24.87 -8.43
N ALA A 165 0.32 25.48 -8.30
CA ALA A 165 -0.22 25.87 -7.01
C ALA A 165 -0.39 24.68 -6.05
N VAL A 166 -0.84 23.52 -6.54
CA VAL A 166 -0.88 22.28 -5.72
C VAL A 166 0.52 21.87 -5.25
N LYS A 167 1.54 21.96 -6.11
CA LYS A 167 2.93 21.67 -5.72
C LYS A 167 3.43 22.62 -4.65
N VAL A 168 3.23 23.92 -4.84
CA VAL A 168 3.61 24.96 -3.88
C VAL A 168 2.93 24.74 -2.53
N PHE A 169 1.65 24.34 -2.52
CA PHE A 169 0.93 23.97 -1.30
C PHE A 169 1.62 22.84 -0.52
N PHE A 170 1.92 21.71 -1.16
CA PHE A 170 2.53 20.57 -0.47
C PHE A 170 3.98 20.81 -0.05
N LEU A 171 4.77 21.52 -0.85
CA LEU A 171 6.11 21.96 -0.45
C LEU A 171 6.05 22.92 0.75
N GLY A 172 5.08 23.83 0.76
CA GLY A 172 4.81 24.72 1.88
C GLY A 172 4.51 23.95 3.17
N LEU A 173 3.65 22.92 3.10
CA LEU A 173 3.37 22.05 4.25
C LEU A 173 4.63 21.36 4.81
N MET A 174 5.58 20.97 3.95
CA MET A 174 6.85 20.37 4.41
C MET A 174 7.75 21.37 5.14
N MET A 175 7.66 22.64 4.78
CA MET A 175 8.45 23.74 5.35
C MET A 175 7.70 24.50 6.45
N PHE A 176 6.53 24.02 6.86
CA PHE A 176 5.63 24.69 7.80
C PHE A 176 5.21 26.11 7.38
N ASP A 177 5.20 26.37 6.07
CA ASP A 177 4.77 27.62 5.45
C ASP A 177 3.48 27.36 4.64
N ILE A 178 2.32 27.70 5.22
CA ILE A 178 1.03 27.34 4.62
C ILE A 178 0.74 28.24 3.42
N GLN A 179 0.97 27.69 2.23
CA GLN A 179 0.68 28.35 0.97
C GLN A 179 -0.80 28.18 0.56
N PRO A 180 -1.37 29.04 -0.31
CA PRO A 180 -2.75 28.91 -0.78
C PRO A 180 -3.00 27.63 -1.59
N LEU A 181 -4.09 26.92 -1.27
CA LEU A 181 -4.57 25.79 -2.08
C LEU A 181 -5.48 26.31 -3.22
N PRO A 182 -5.28 25.91 -4.48
CA PRO A 182 -6.11 26.38 -5.59
C PRO A 182 -7.56 25.91 -5.42
N SER A 183 -8.50 26.81 -5.73
CA SER A 183 -9.91 26.54 -5.49
C SER A 183 -10.55 25.74 -6.60
N HIS A 184 -10.68 24.43 -6.38
CA HIS A 184 -11.29 23.53 -7.36
C HIS A 184 -11.98 22.36 -6.68
N ILE A 185 -13.29 22.17 -6.94
CA ILE A 185 -14.11 21.17 -6.25
C ILE A 185 -13.60 19.74 -6.44
N GLY A 186 -13.18 19.39 -7.66
CA GLY A 186 -12.60 18.08 -7.95
C GLY A 186 -11.30 17.81 -7.20
N LEU A 187 -10.49 18.85 -6.99
CA LEU A 187 -9.26 18.75 -6.21
C LEU A 187 -9.59 18.50 -4.74
N TYR A 188 -10.54 19.25 -4.18
CA TYR A 188 -10.96 19.06 -2.79
C TYR A 188 -11.48 17.66 -2.51
N VAL A 189 -12.30 17.10 -3.41
CA VAL A 189 -12.78 15.72 -3.30
C VAL A 189 -11.63 14.73 -3.32
N HIS A 190 -10.69 14.86 -4.28
CA HIS A 190 -9.53 13.99 -4.37
C HIS A 190 -8.68 14.03 -3.09
N LEU A 191 -8.35 15.23 -2.62
CA LEU A 191 -7.56 15.43 -1.41
C LEU A 191 -8.25 14.90 -0.16
N LEU A 192 -9.57 15.06 -0.04
CA LEU A 192 -10.34 14.50 1.06
C LEU A 192 -10.31 12.97 1.07
N LEU A 193 -10.44 12.33 -0.11
CA LEU A 193 -10.35 10.87 -0.23
C LEU A 193 -8.96 10.36 0.12
N VAL A 194 -7.90 11.07 -0.28
CA VAL A 194 -6.51 10.72 0.07
C VAL A 194 -6.26 10.89 1.57
N ALA A 195 -6.71 11.99 2.16
CA ALA A 195 -6.60 12.20 3.61
C ALA A 195 -7.38 11.13 4.38
N LEU A 196 -8.58 10.77 3.93
CA LEU A 196 -9.34 9.66 4.47
C LEU A 196 -8.51 8.37 4.40
N LEU A 197 -8.01 7.98 3.22
CA LEU A 197 -7.15 6.80 3.06
C LEU A 197 -6.00 6.77 4.06
N MET A 198 -5.27 7.88 4.23
CA MET A 198 -4.17 8.00 5.20
C MET A 198 -4.63 7.73 6.64
N ILE A 199 -5.77 8.30 7.06
CA ILE A 199 -6.30 8.14 8.41
C ILE A 199 -6.71 6.69 8.69
N ILE A 200 -7.38 6.02 7.75
CA ILE A 200 -7.88 4.65 7.96
C ILE A 200 -6.80 3.59 7.73
N PHE A 201 -5.77 3.84 6.92
CA PHE A 201 -4.75 2.86 6.57
C PHE A 201 -4.23 2.02 7.76
N PRO A 202 -3.78 2.60 8.89
CA PRO A 202 -3.24 1.82 10.02
C PRO A 202 -4.28 1.00 10.79
N PHE A 203 -5.57 1.14 10.47
CA PHE A 203 -6.67 0.41 11.10
C PHE A 203 -7.38 -0.53 10.12
N SER A 204 -6.79 -0.76 8.95
CA SER A 204 -7.44 -1.44 7.84
C SER A 204 -6.67 -2.67 7.35
N LYS A 205 -7.29 -3.41 6.42
CA LYS A 205 -6.67 -4.52 5.69
C LYS A 205 -5.48 -4.08 4.82
N LEU A 206 -5.23 -2.77 4.65
CA LEU A 206 -4.08 -2.24 3.92
C LEU A 206 -2.75 -2.45 4.67
N LEU A 207 -2.79 -2.79 5.96
CA LEU A 207 -1.62 -3.21 6.74
C LEU A 207 -0.91 -4.45 6.19
N HIS A 208 -1.47 -5.13 5.19
CA HIS A 208 -0.72 -6.16 4.45
C HIS A 208 0.57 -5.61 3.83
N ALA A 209 0.66 -4.30 3.52
CA ALA A 209 1.84 -3.68 2.94
C ALA A 209 3.09 -3.86 3.82
N PRO A 210 3.11 -3.44 5.11
CA PRO A 210 4.19 -3.82 6.03
C PRO A 210 4.06 -5.26 6.54
N GLY A 211 2.84 -5.77 6.73
CA GLY A 211 2.57 -7.06 7.38
C GLY A 211 3.13 -8.27 6.63
N VAL A 212 3.29 -8.19 5.31
CA VAL A 212 3.84 -9.29 4.50
C VAL A 212 5.23 -9.73 4.97
N PHE A 213 6.05 -8.79 5.47
CA PHE A 213 7.41 -9.06 5.93
C PHE A 213 7.49 -9.77 7.28
N PHE A 214 6.39 -9.75 8.04
CA PHE A 214 6.30 -10.33 9.38
C PHE A 214 5.59 -11.68 9.40
N SER A 215 5.16 -12.21 8.25
CA SER A 215 4.42 -13.47 8.15
C SER A 215 5.34 -14.69 8.33
N PRO A 216 5.21 -15.47 9.42
CA PRO A 216 6.07 -16.64 9.69
C PRO A 216 6.05 -17.68 8.57
N THR A 217 4.89 -17.85 7.93
CA THR A 217 4.72 -18.81 6.81
C THR A 217 5.54 -18.45 5.57
N ARG A 218 5.99 -17.20 5.48
CA ARG A 218 6.74 -16.65 4.34
C ARG A 218 8.19 -16.36 4.65
N ASN A 219 8.49 -15.85 5.85
CA ASN A 219 9.79 -15.31 6.21
C ASN A 219 10.69 -16.25 7.04
N GLN A 220 10.26 -17.49 7.31
CA GLN A 220 11.06 -18.51 8.00
C GLN A 220 11.77 -19.45 7.03
N THR A 221 12.91 -20.00 7.45
CA THR A 221 13.65 -21.05 6.76
C THR A 221 13.07 -22.42 7.03
N ASP A 222 13.05 -23.29 6.02
CA ASP A 222 12.59 -24.68 6.13
C ASP A 222 13.72 -25.61 6.55
N ASN A 223 14.19 -25.46 7.80
CA ASN A 223 15.27 -26.29 8.34
C ASN A 223 14.93 -26.99 9.67
N PRO A 224 13.72 -27.56 9.87
CA PRO A 224 13.36 -28.20 11.12
C PRO A 224 14.12 -29.51 11.39
N ARG A 225 14.76 -30.10 10.36
CA ARG A 225 15.55 -31.34 10.49
C ARG A 225 17.01 -31.07 10.82
N GLU A 226 17.50 -29.90 10.46
CA GLU A 226 18.90 -29.48 10.58
C GLU A 226 19.13 -28.67 11.86
N VAL A 227 18.13 -27.93 12.33
CA VAL A 227 18.24 -27.05 13.50
C VAL A 227 17.05 -27.25 14.43
N ARG A 228 17.34 -27.39 15.73
CA ARG A 228 16.31 -27.38 16.77
C ARG A 228 15.83 -25.95 17.00
N HIS A 229 14.58 -25.66 16.62
CA HIS A 229 13.92 -24.38 16.89
C HIS A 229 13.32 -24.40 18.29
N LEU A 230 13.89 -23.64 19.21
CA LEU A 230 13.40 -23.49 20.59
C LEU A 230 12.87 -22.07 20.79
N ALA A 231 11.61 -21.97 21.19
CA ALA A 231 11.02 -20.69 21.59
C ALA A 231 11.68 -20.19 22.90
N PRO A 232 11.79 -18.87 23.11
CA PRO A 232 12.42 -18.32 24.31
C PRO A 232 11.84 -18.84 25.63
N TRP A 233 10.52 -19.04 25.70
CA TRP A 233 9.86 -19.61 26.88
C TRP A 233 10.19 -21.10 27.10
N ALA A 234 10.31 -21.88 26.02
CA ALA A 234 10.67 -23.29 26.10
C ALA A 234 12.13 -23.46 26.54
N ALA A 235 13.02 -22.59 26.05
CA ALA A 235 14.40 -22.53 26.50
C ALA A 235 14.56 -22.17 27.99
N GLN A 236 13.57 -21.51 28.61
CA GLN A 236 13.58 -21.27 30.07
C GLN A 236 13.21 -22.53 30.86
N ILE A 237 12.34 -23.39 30.33
CA ILE A 237 11.95 -24.65 30.98
C ILE A 237 13.14 -25.62 30.99
N GLU A 238 13.88 -25.72 29.89
CA GLU A 238 15.03 -26.64 29.79
C GLU A 238 16.26 -26.24 30.61
N LYS A 239 16.27 -25.02 31.18
CA LYS A 239 17.37 -24.56 32.05
C LYS A 239 17.23 -25.04 33.49
N ASN A 240 16.07 -25.56 33.88
CA ASN A 240 15.77 -26.09 35.21
C ASN A 240 15.79 -27.62 35.19
#